data_AF-T2GD49-F1
#
_entry.id   AF-T2GD49-F1
#
_cell.length_a   1.000
_cell.length_b   1.000
_cell.length_c   1.000
_cell.angle_alpha   90.00
_cell.angle_beta   90.00
_cell.angle_gamma   90.00
#
_symmetry.space_group_name_H-M   'P 1'
#
loop_
_entity.id
_entity.type
_entity.pdbx_description
1 polymer ?
#
loop_
_entity_poly.entity_id
_entity_poly.type
_entity_poly.pdbx_seq_one_letter_code
_entity_poly.pdbx_strand_id
1 'polypeptide(L)'
;MAEILPALPFETAQAPPGQEPPTYYVDENRQVMVLCPKCERARNLDFTQHPEVGPVIRTWCKCGNEYFCRLEFRRTYRKRVNLRGTFGLPDGSMQGDMTVTDISLGGVGMKLPTSYGLQPGMFLDVSFQLDNLKGTPIQRRVLVRTVHGLSIGAEFVGHRERDKDLGYYLMA
;
A
#
# COMPACT_ATOMS: atom_id res chain seq x y z
N MET A 1 0.91 39.09 -2.67
CA MET A 1 0.34 38.69 -1.37
C MET A 1 0.46 37.18 -1.31
N ALA A 2 1.28 36.63 -0.41
CA ALA A 2 1.39 35.19 -0.27
C ALA A 2 0.14 34.71 0.48
N GLU A 3 -0.74 33.99 -0.20
CA GLU A 3 -1.82 33.26 0.45
C GLU A 3 -1.17 32.21 1.35
N ILE A 4 -1.32 32.41 2.67
CA ILE A 4 -0.95 31.41 3.67
C ILE A 4 -1.91 30.24 3.42
N LEU A 5 -1.42 29.19 2.76
CA LEU A 5 -2.15 27.94 2.65
C LEU A 5 -2.61 27.54 4.06
N PRO A 6 -3.91 27.27 4.28
CA PRO A 6 -4.38 26.85 5.59
C PRO A 6 -3.60 25.60 6.01
N ALA A 7 -3.10 25.58 7.24
CA ALA A 7 -2.46 24.40 7.80
C ALA A 7 -3.37 23.19 7.59
N LEU A 8 -2.86 22.18 6.87
CA LEU A 8 -3.61 20.98 6.55
C LEU A 8 -4.18 20.38 7.83
N PRO A 9 -5.43 19.88 7.86
CA PRO A 9 -6.05 19.37 9.09
C PRO A 9 -5.47 18.02 9.56
N PHE A 10 -4.36 17.57 8.97
CA PHE A 10 -3.67 16.33 9.24
C PHE A 10 -2.19 16.42 8.85
N GLU A 11 -1.40 15.50 9.37
CA GLU A 11 -0.04 15.22 8.93
C GLU A 11 0.19 13.70 8.85
N THR A 12 0.99 13.23 7.88
CA THR A 12 1.43 11.84 7.83
C THR A 12 2.28 11.53 9.05
N ALA A 13 1.99 10.42 9.74
CA ALA A 13 2.67 10.04 10.97
C ALA A 13 2.91 8.53 11.06
N GLN A 14 3.67 8.12 12.07
CA GLN A 14 3.77 6.72 12.48
C GLN A 14 2.86 6.49 13.69
N ALA A 15 2.27 5.29 13.78
CA ALA A 15 1.47 4.94 14.95
C ALA A 15 2.37 4.85 16.20
N PRO A 16 1.90 5.29 17.38
CA PRO A 16 2.64 5.10 18.63
C PRO A 16 2.89 3.60 18.91
N PRO A 17 4.04 3.22 19.50
CA PRO A 17 4.30 1.84 19.89
C PRO A 17 3.19 1.29 20.79
N GLY A 18 2.65 0.12 20.44
CA GLY A 18 1.60 -0.55 21.23
C GLY A 18 0.19 0.04 21.09
N GLN A 19 -0.04 0.99 20.18
CA GLN A 19 -1.38 1.52 19.87
C GLN A 19 -1.75 1.26 18.41
N GLU A 20 -2.87 0.55 18.20
CA GLU A 20 -3.46 0.38 16.88
C GLU A 20 -4.54 1.44 16.65
N PRO A 21 -4.29 2.47 15.82
CA PRO A 21 -5.28 3.50 15.55
C PRO A 21 -6.48 2.92 14.78
N PRO A 22 -7.70 3.46 14.98
CA PRO A 22 -8.87 3.05 14.20
C PRO A 22 -8.62 3.18 12.69
N THR A 23 -9.12 2.20 11.94
CA THR A 23 -9.00 2.18 10.47
C THR A 23 -10.23 2.82 9.83
N TYR A 24 -9.99 3.76 8.93
CA TYR A 24 -11.00 4.46 8.15
C TYR A 24 -10.78 4.19 6.67
N TYR A 25 -11.85 3.79 5.98
CA TYR A 25 -11.83 3.48 4.55
C TYR A 25 -12.05 4.74 3.75
N VAL A 26 -11.08 5.08 2.90
CA VAL A 26 -11.15 6.27 2.05
C VAL A 26 -11.97 5.94 0.81
N ASP A 27 -12.91 6.82 0.49
CA ASP A 27 -13.84 6.64 -0.62
C ASP A 27 -13.21 6.90 -1.99
N GLU A 28 -14.06 6.87 -3.02
CA GLU A 28 -13.59 7.01 -4.39
C GLU A 28 -13.07 8.40 -4.75
N ASN A 29 -13.56 9.41 -4.05
CA ASN A 29 -13.18 10.81 -4.17
C ASN A 29 -11.96 11.16 -3.30
N ARG A 30 -11.28 10.15 -2.75
CA ARG A 30 -10.17 10.31 -1.79
C ARG A 30 -10.59 11.08 -0.54
N GLN A 31 -11.84 10.92 -0.11
CA GLN A 31 -12.39 11.53 1.08
C GLN A 31 -12.71 10.49 2.15
N VAL A 32 -12.71 10.92 3.41
CA VAL A 32 -13.05 10.04 4.52
C VAL A 32 -13.66 10.81 5.68
N MET A 33 -14.69 10.24 6.31
CA MET A 33 -15.26 10.77 7.53
C MET A 33 -14.59 10.14 8.75
N VAL A 34 -13.89 10.95 9.54
CA VAL A 34 -13.28 10.54 10.81
C VAL A 34 -14.08 11.08 11.98
N LEU A 35 -14.10 10.33 13.09
CA LEU A 35 -14.76 10.73 14.32
C LEU A 35 -13.72 11.06 15.38
N CYS A 36 -13.89 12.20 16.07
CA CYS A 36 -13.05 12.51 17.22
C CYS A 36 -13.36 11.55 18.38
N PRO A 37 -12.38 10.82 18.94
CA PRO A 37 -12.64 9.88 20.03
C PRO A 37 -13.03 10.55 21.36
N LYS A 38 -12.83 11.87 21.49
CA LYS A 38 -13.16 12.63 22.71
C LYS A 38 -14.56 13.27 22.69
N CYS A 39 -14.99 13.78 21.54
CA CYS A 39 -16.25 14.54 21.45
C CYS A 39 -17.18 14.08 20.32
N GLU A 40 -16.83 12.97 19.65
CA GLU A 40 -17.61 12.31 18.60
C GLU A 40 -17.93 13.16 17.37
N ARG A 41 -17.37 14.37 17.30
CA ARG A 41 -17.56 15.26 16.14
C ARG A 41 -16.94 14.63 14.90
N ALA A 42 -17.77 14.48 13.87
CA ALA A 42 -17.35 14.05 12.55
C ALA A 42 -16.58 15.17 11.82
N ARG A 43 -15.54 14.78 11.08
CA ARG A 43 -14.82 15.63 10.14
C ARG A 43 -14.59 14.87 8.85
N ASN A 44 -14.85 15.51 7.72
CA ASN A 44 -14.41 15.01 6.42
C ASN A 44 -12.96 15.45 6.17
N LEU A 45 -12.08 14.50 5.84
CA LEU A 45 -10.71 14.74 5.38
C LEU A 45 -10.64 14.44 3.88
N ASP A 46 -10.06 15.37 3.12
CA ASP A 46 -9.87 15.27 1.68
C ASP A 46 -8.39 15.08 1.35
N PHE A 47 -8.07 14.00 0.62
CA PHE A 47 -6.71 13.65 0.20
C PHE A 47 -6.49 13.79 -1.31
N THR A 48 -7.41 14.45 -2.04
CA THR A 48 -7.31 14.63 -3.49
C THR A 48 -6.02 15.33 -3.91
N GLN A 49 -5.60 16.33 -3.13
CA GLN A 49 -4.37 17.10 -3.35
C GLN A 49 -3.14 16.52 -2.62
N HIS A 50 -3.28 15.35 -1.97
CA HIS A 50 -2.24 14.72 -1.14
C HIS A 50 -2.03 13.24 -1.50
N PRO A 51 -1.58 12.94 -2.73
CA PRO A 51 -1.34 11.57 -3.17
C PRO A 51 -0.31 10.80 -2.34
N GLU A 52 0.64 11.52 -1.74
CA GLU A 52 1.74 11.03 -0.91
C GLU A 52 1.36 10.71 0.54
N VAL A 53 0.11 10.97 0.94
CA VAL A 53 -0.33 10.74 2.32
C VAL A 53 -0.09 9.28 2.75
N GLY A 54 0.53 9.12 3.92
CA GLY A 54 0.83 7.80 4.44
C GLY A 54 -0.41 7.05 4.95
N PRO A 55 -0.26 5.75 5.27
CA PRO A 55 -1.36 4.93 5.77
C PRO A 55 -1.77 5.28 7.20
N VAL A 56 -0.99 6.11 7.91
CA VAL A 56 -1.32 6.61 9.25
C VAL A 56 -1.15 8.13 9.23
N ILE A 57 -2.14 8.81 9.76
CA ILE A 57 -2.13 10.27 9.94
C ILE A 57 -2.37 10.63 11.39
N ARG A 58 -1.83 11.78 11.81
CA ARG A 58 -2.25 12.48 13.02
C ARG A 58 -3.19 13.61 12.62
N THR A 59 -4.29 13.77 13.34
CA THR A 59 -5.27 14.85 13.12
C THR A 59 -5.76 15.43 14.46
N TRP A 60 -6.31 16.64 14.42
CA TRP A 60 -6.72 17.40 15.60
C TRP A 60 -8.14 17.94 15.49
N CYS A 61 -8.97 17.72 16.50
CA CYS A 61 -10.34 18.22 16.57
C CYS A 61 -10.40 19.65 17.13
N LYS A 62 -11.45 20.39 16.78
CA LYS A 62 -11.75 21.71 17.37
C LYS A 62 -11.96 21.68 18.90
N CYS A 63 -12.18 20.51 19.50
CA CYS A 63 -12.22 20.34 20.95
C CYS A 63 -10.82 20.26 21.61
N GLY A 64 -9.76 20.40 20.83
CA GLY A 64 -8.37 20.30 21.29
C GLY A 64 -7.83 18.87 21.38
N ASN A 65 -8.62 17.84 21.04
CA ASN A 65 -8.14 16.46 21.04
C ASN A 65 -7.34 16.16 19.77
N GLU A 66 -6.17 15.57 19.94
CA GLU A 66 -5.35 15.03 18.85
C GLU A 66 -5.39 13.51 18.89
N TYR A 67 -5.41 12.88 17.71
CA TYR A 67 -5.55 11.43 17.59
C TYR A 67 -4.99 10.93 16.27
N PHE A 68 -4.71 9.62 16.23
CA PHE A 68 -4.18 8.94 15.07
C PHE A 68 -5.29 8.16 14.34
N CYS A 69 -5.24 8.18 13.02
CA CYS A 69 -6.12 7.41 12.15
C CYS A 69 -5.28 6.57 11.20
N ARG A 70 -5.67 5.31 11.00
CA ARG A 70 -5.18 4.50 9.88
C ARG A 70 -6.11 4.70 8.69
N LEU A 71 -5.53 5.03 7.55
CA LEU A 71 -6.26 5.20 6.30
C LEU A 71 -6.12 3.94 5.45
N GLU A 72 -7.25 3.41 4.99
CA GLU A 72 -7.30 2.32 4.03
C GLU A 72 -7.81 2.85 2.69
N PHE A 73 -6.86 3.08 1.78
CA PHE A 73 -7.13 3.54 0.41
C PHE A 73 -7.34 2.36 -0.57
N ARG A 74 -7.06 1.12 -0.14
CA ARG A 74 -7.10 -0.04 -1.04
C ARG A 74 -8.54 -0.45 -1.32
N ARG A 75 -8.87 -0.48 -2.62
CA ARG A 75 -10.17 -0.97 -3.13
C ARG A 75 -10.19 -2.46 -3.47
N THR A 76 -9.06 -3.16 -3.33
CA THR A 76 -8.94 -4.56 -3.73
C THR A 76 -8.41 -5.41 -2.59
N TYR A 77 -9.07 -6.56 -2.38
CA TYR A 77 -8.64 -7.57 -1.43
C TYR A 77 -7.22 -8.03 -1.72
N ARG A 78 -6.46 -8.27 -0.64
CA ARG A 78 -5.12 -8.86 -0.66
C ARG A 78 -5.16 -10.23 -0.02
N LYS A 79 -4.91 -11.27 -0.80
CA LYS A 79 -4.77 -12.63 -0.29
C LYS A 79 -3.37 -12.79 0.29
N ARG A 80 -3.26 -13.16 1.57
CA ARG A 80 -1.97 -13.50 2.20
C ARG A 80 -1.49 -14.84 1.66
N VAL A 81 -0.21 -14.89 1.30
CA VAL A 81 0.42 -16.07 0.71
C VAL A 81 1.86 -16.21 1.21
N ASN A 82 2.49 -17.34 0.92
CA ASN A 82 3.91 -17.58 1.21
C ASN A 82 4.53 -18.31 0.02
N LEU A 83 4.73 -17.58 -1.08
CA LEU A 83 5.16 -18.16 -2.35
C LEU A 83 6.59 -17.74 -2.63
N ARG A 84 7.45 -18.69 -3.01
CA ARG A 84 8.79 -18.38 -3.47
C ARG A 84 8.73 -17.75 -4.86
N GLY A 85 9.60 -16.78 -5.09
CA GLY A 85 9.75 -16.12 -6.36
C GLY A 85 11.12 -15.50 -6.52
N THR A 86 11.31 -14.83 -7.65
CA THR A 86 12.50 -14.05 -7.96
C THR A 86 12.09 -12.65 -8.39
N PHE A 87 13.03 -11.72 -8.27
CA PHE A 87 12.92 -10.38 -8.83
C PHE A 87 14.20 -10.01 -9.55
N GLY A 88 14.13 -9.02 -10.44
CA GLY A 88 15.30 -8.41 -11.03
C GLY A 88 15.03 -7.00 -11.53
N LEU A 89 16.11 -6.24 -11.73
CA LEU A 89 16.02 -4.97 -12.45
C LEU A 89 15.81 -5.25 -13.96
N PRO A 90 15.01 -4.44 -14.66
CA PRO A 90 14.75 -4.61 -16.09
C PRO A 90 16.00 -4.64 -16.98
N ASP A 91 17.09 -4.00 -16.54
CA ASP A 91 18.38 -3.95 -17.25
C ASP A 91 19.27 -5.18 -16.96
N GLY A 92 18.82 -6.10 -16.10
CA GLY A 92 19.55 -7.30 -15.72
C GLY A 92 20.72 -7.07 -14.75
N SER A 93 20.95 -5.85 -14.29
CA SER A 93 22.09 -5.52 -13.40
C SER A 93 21.97 -6.14 -12.00
N MET A 94 20.77 -6.52 -11.59
CA MET A 94 20.48 -7.10 -10.29
C MET A 94 19.36 -8.12 -10.38
N GLN A 95 19.53 -9.26 -9.70
CA GLN A 95 18.51 -10.30 -9.52
C GLN A 95 18.62 -10.90 -8.13
N GLY A 96 17.54 -11.47 -7.62
CA GLY A 96 17.54 -12.14 -6.33
C GLY A 96 16.26 -12.91 -6.05
N ASP A 97 16.32 -13.73 -5.01
CA ASP A 97 15.17 -14.44 -4.48
C ASP A 97 14.28 -13.50 -3.68
N MET A 98 12.99 -13.81 -3.66
CA MET A 98 12.00 -13.14 -2.82
C MET A 98 10.92 -14.11 -2.36
N THR A 99 10.21 -13.73 -1.30
CA THR A 99 9.00 -14.40 -0.85
C THR A 99 7.83 -13.46 -1.05
N VAL A 100 6.84 -13.87 -1.84
CA VAL A 100 5.57 -13.16 -1.96
C VAL A 100 4.78 -13.36 -0.66
N THR A 101 4.38 -12.27 -0.02
CA THR A 101 3.66 -12.26 1.27
C THR A 101 2.17 -11.99 1.11
N ASP A 102 1.81 -11.22 0.09
CA ASP A 102 0.41 -10.93 -0.26
C ASP A 102 0.28 -10.55 -1.73
N ILE A 103 -0.88 -10.82 -2.31
CA ILE A 103 -1.19 -10.49 -3.71
C ILE A 103 -2.57 -9.84 -3.77
N SER A 104 -2.72 -8.81 -4.59
CA SER A 104 -4.02 -8.30 -5.04
C SER A 104 -4.08 -8.25 -6.56
N LEU A 105 -5.24 -7.83 -7.10
CA LEU A 105 -5.39 -7.58 -8.53
C LEU A 105 -4.51 -6.42 -9.04
N GLY A 106 -4.05 -5.55 -8.13
CA GLY A 106 -3.25 -4.37 -8.47
C GLY A 106 -1.76 -4.49 -8.16
N GLY A 107 -1.33 -5.50 -7.41
CA GLY A 107 0.07 -5.56 -7.02
C GLY A 107 0.41 -6.70 -6.08
N VAL A 108 1.60 -6.60 -5.51
CA VAL A 108 2.23 -7.66 -4.74
C VAL A 108 3.00 -7.07 -3.55
N GLY A 109 2.85 -7.72 -2.40
CA GLY A 109 3.74 -7.56 -1.25
C GLY A 109 4.79 -8.67 -1.29
N MET A 110 6.05 -8.31 -1.10
CA MET A 110 7.15 -9.26 -1.09
C MET A 110 8.16 -8.95 0.01
N LYS A 111 8.87 -9.98 0.45
CA LYS A 111 9.95 -9.92 1.42
C LYS A 111 11.23 -10.44 0.79
N LEU A 112 12.29 -9.66 0.93
CA LEU A 112 13.62 -10.04 0.46
C LEU A 112 14.42 -10.74 1.57
N PRO A 113 15.35 -11.66 1.22
CA PRO A 113 16.22 -12.29 2.20
C PRO A 113 17.28 -11.31 2.75
N THR A 114 17.65 -10.29 1.98
CA THR A 114 18.61 -9.25 2.35
C THR A 114 18.26 -7.92 1.67
N SER A 115 18.93 -6.84 2.06
CA SER A 115 18.74 -5.52 1.44
C SER A 115 19.46 -5.46 0.10
N TYR A 116 18.76 -4.97 -0.91
CA TYR A 116 19.27 -4.75 -2.27
C TYR A 116 19.28 -3.26 -2.65
N GLY A 117 19.07 -2.35 -1.69
CA GLY A 117 19.05 -0.92 -1.96
C GLY A 117 17.88 -0.45 -2.84
N LEU A 118 16.80 -1.22 -2.91
CA LEU A 118 15.60 -0.85 -3.66
C LEU A 118 14.93 0.40 -3.06
N GLN A 119 14.37 1.24 -3.91
CA GLN A 119 13.72 2.49 -3.53
C GLN A 119 12.34 2.62 -4.20
N PRO A 120 11.40 3.35 -3.57
CA PRO A 120 10.17 3.76 -4.24
C PRO A 120 10.46 4.45 -5.59
N GLY A 121 9.68 4.12 -6.60
CA GLY A 121 9.86 4.63 -7.97
C GLY A 121 10.67 3.72 -8.90
N MET A 122 11.36 2.70 -8.37
CA MET A 122 12.08 1.73 -9.19
C MET A 122 11.15 0.70 -9.84
N PHE A 123 11.48 0.27 -11.06
CA PHE A 123 10.81 -0.86 -11.71
C PHE A 123 11.56 -2.16 -11.43
N LEU A 124 10.80 -3.24 -11.23
CA LEU A 124 11.31 -4.59 -11.10
C LEU A 124 10.52 -5.52 -12.01
N ASP A 125 11.18 -6.54 -12.53
CA ASP A 125 10.51 -7.69 -13.14
C ASP A 125 10.47 -8.81 -12.09
N VAL A 126 9.27 -9.29 -11.75
CA VAL A 126 9.05 -10.33 -10.74
C VAL A 126 8.52 -11.61 -11.38
N SER A 127 8.91 -12.76 -10.84
CA SER A 127 8.40 -14.06 -11.25
C SER A 127 8.12 -14.97 -10.05
N PHE A 128 6.96 -15.62 -10.04
CA PHE A 128 6.57 -16.60 -9.02
C PHE A 128 5.47 -17.52 -9.56
N GLN A 129 5.13 -18.58 -8.82
CA GLN A 129 4.02 -19.48 -9.16
C GLN A 129 2.93 -19.42 -8.08
N LEU A 130 1.68 -19.35 -8.51
CA LEU A 130 0.52 -19.47 -7.62
C LEU A 130 0.40 -20.92 -7.12
N ASP A 131 -0.03 -21.10 -5.87
CA ASP A 131 -0.30 -22.40 -5.25
C ASP A 131 -1.70 -22.95 -5.59
N ASN A 132 -2.22 -22.62 -6.76
CA ASN A 132 -3.43 -23.24 -7.29
C ASN A 132 -3.10 -24.59 -7.96
N LEU A 133 -4.13 -25.40 -8.24
CA LEU A 133 -3.98 -26.71 -8.90
C LEU A 133 -3.21 -26.66 -10.23
N LYS A 134 -3.24 -25.50 -10.91
CA LYS A 134 -2.56 -25.30 -12.19
C LYS A 134 -1.09 -24.87 -12.04
N GLY A 135 -0.64 -24.47 -10.85
CA GLY A 135 0.67 -23.87 -10.65
C GLY A 135 0.88 -22.62 -11.50
N THR A 136 -0.13 -21.74 -11.61
CA THR A 136 -0.14 -20.65 -12.59
C THR A 136 1.11 -19.76 -12.43
N PRO A 137 1.93 -19.62 -13.48
CA PRO A 137 3.09 -18.74 -13.43
C PRO A 137 2.67 -17.28 -13.55
N ILE A 138 3.24 -16.43 -12.70
CA ILE A 138 3.12 -14.99 -12.77
C ILE A 138 4.48 -14.42 -13.15
N GLN A 139 4.50 -13.61 -14.21
CA GLN A 139 5.64 -12.82 -14.65
C GLN A 139 5.17 -11.41 -14.94
N ARG A 140 5.60 -10.44 -14.14
CA ARG A 140 5.08 -9.07 -14.20
C ARG A 140 6.16 -8.04 -13.96
N ARG A 141 6.07 -6.94 -14.69
CA ARG A 141 6.73 -5.69 -14.31
C ARG A 141 5.95 -5.03 -13.19
N VAL A 142 6.65 -4.59 -12.16
CA VAL A 142 6.09 -3.87 -11.02
C VAL A 142 6.82 -2.56 -10.76
N LEU A 143 6.11 -1.59 -10.20
CA LEU A 143 6.66 -0.34 -9.70
C LEU A 143 6.71 -0.40 -8.17
N VAL A 144 7.89 -0.21 -7.58
CA VAL A 144 8.07 -0.17 -6.13
C VAL A 144 7.35 1.06 -5.58
N ARG A 145 6.44 0.85 -4.64
CA ARG A 145 5.66 1.91 -3.97
C ARG A 145 6.15 2.16 -2.55
N THR A 146 6.49 1.12 -1.82
CA THR A 146 6.92 1.21 -0.41
C THR A 146 8.08 0.27 -0.14
N VAL A 147 9.03 0.73 0.68
CA VAL A 147 10.14 -0.07 1.20
C VAL A 147 10.19 0.12 2.71
N HIS A 148 10.01 -0.97 3.47
CA HIS A 148 10.09 -0.99 4.92
C HIS A 148 11.02 -2.11 5.37
N GLY A 149 12.31 -1.77 5.53
CA GLY A 149 13.35 -2.77 5.75
C GLY A 149 13.45 -3.73 4.56
N LEU A 150 13.16 -5.01 4.81
CA LEU A 150 13.17 -6.06 3.78
C LEU A 150 11.80 -6.28 3.11
N SER A 151 10.77 -5.57 3.56
CA SER A 151 9.41 -5.68 3.03
C SER A 151 9.19 -4.63 1.94
N ILE A 152 8.75 -5.08 0.77
CA ILE A 152 8.54 -4.26 -0.42
C ILE A 152 7.07 -4.38 -0.83
N GLY A 153 6.43 -3.24 -1.05
CA GLY A 153 5.12 -3.16 -1.68
C GLY A 153 5.28 -2.64 -3.10
N ALA A 154 4.78 -3.37 -4.09
CA ALA A 154 4.90 -3.00 -5.48
C ALA A 154 3.56 -3.12 -6.23
N GLU A 155 3.38 -2.28 -7.25
CA GLU A 155 2.17 -2.22 -8.08
C GLU A 155 2.43 -2.81 -9.45
N PHE A 156 1.52 -3.63 -9.98
CA PHE A 156 1.65 -4.18 -11.34
C PHE A 156 1.55 -3.06 -12.39
N VAL A 157 2.44 -3.11 -13.38
CA VAL A 157 2.49 -2.16 -14.49
C VAL A 157 1.83 -2.79 -15.72
N GLY A 158 1.03 -1.99 -16.43
CA GLY A 158 0.35 -2.39 -17.67
C GLY A 158 -1.06 -2.94 -17.48
N HIS A 159 -1.72 -3.30 -18.59
CA HIS A 159 -3.14 -3.63 -18.59
C HIS A 159 -3.46 -5.00 -17.94
N ARG A 160 -4.51 -4.99 -17.10
CA ARG A 160 -5.05 -6.11 -16.31
C ARG A 160 -5.74 -7.21 -17.12
N GLU A 161 -5.90 -7.03 -18.42
CA GLU A 161 -6.76 -7.87 -19.26
C GLU A 161 -6.28 -9.34 -19.36
N ARG A 162 -5.03 -9.62 -18.94
CA ARG A 162 -4.41 -10.96 -18.95
C ARG A 162 -4.47 -11.71 -17.61
N ASP A 163 -5.11 -11.16 -16.57
CA ASP A 163 -5.05 -11.70 -15.20
C ASP A 163 -6.29 -12.46 -14.76
N LYS A 164 -7.00 -13.15 -15.68
CA LYS A 164 -8.19 -13.93 -15.30
C LYS A 164 -7.86 -14.99 -14.25
N ASP A 165 -6.76 -15.72 -14.40
CA ASP A 165 -6.33 -16.74 -13.44
C ASP A 165 -5.97 -16.13 -12.07
N LEU A 166 -5.34 -14.94 -12.05
CA LEU A 166 -5.09 -14.22 -10.81
C LEU A 166 -6.40 -13.75 -10.15
N GLY A 167 -7.36 -13.27 -10.95
CA GLY A 167 -8.70 -12.94 -10.47
C GLY A 167 -9.38 -14.14 -9.80
N TYR A 168 -9.40 -15.30 -10.47
CA TYR A 168 -9.94 -16.54 -9.88
C TYR A 168 -9.20 -16.95 -8.60
N TYR A 169 -7.88 -16.84 -8.60
CA TYR A 169 -7.05 -17.17 -7.44
C TYR A 169 -7.37 -16.32 -6.21
N LEU A 170 -7.67 -15.03 -6.41
CA LEU A 170 -7.99 -14.08 -5.34
C LEU A 170 -9.42 -14.24 -4.79
N MET A 171 -10.31 -14.91 -5.54
CA MET A 171 -11.69 -15.19 -5.12
C MET A 171 -11.86 -16.55 -4.41
N ALA A 172 -10.85 -17.42 -4.51
CA ALA A 172 -10.81 -18.72 -3.85
C ALA A 172 -10.25 -18.60 -2.42
#